data_AF-A0A934R973-F1
#
_entry.id   AF-A0A934R973-F1
#
_cell.length_a   1.000
_cell.length_b   1.000
_cell.length_c   1.000
_cell.angle_alpha   90.00
_cell.angle_beta   90.00
_cell.angle_gamma   90.00
#
_symmetry.space_group_name_H-M   'P 1'
#
loop_
_entity.id
_entity.type
_entity.pdbx_description
1 polymer ?
#
loop_
_entity_poly.entity_id
_entity_poly.type
_entity_poly.pdbx_seq_one_letter_code
_entity_poly.pdbx_strand_id
1 'polypeptide(L)'
;MQEAFTLAKSTRLLTDSETAATEAVAWGADEMFQPNSTALAMLPDGQFHHLIWGIRRWFLPCVHLIKCISLGDKSWKSTASRGRCVIPMTTFVEMNREDWWGGVFELVAKEGGLMWVAGIWDVVQRRPRHFAIITQ
;
A
#
# COMPACT_ATOMS: atom_id res chain seq x y z
N MET A 1 28.18 -13.43 17.88
CA MET A 1 27.62 -13.12 16.55
C MET A 1 26.39 -14.00 16.27
N GLN A 2 25.49 -14.13 17.27
CA GLN A 2 24.40 -15.11 17.26
C GLN A 2 23.06 -14.51 17.74
N GLU A 3 22.99 -13.19 17.94
CA GLU A 3 21.81 -12.49 18.45
C GLU A 3 20.98 -11.77 17.38
N ALA A 4 21.36 -11.88 16.09
CA ALA A 4 20.60 -11.25 15.00
C ALA A 4 19.43 -12.11 14.48
N PHE A 5 19.31 -13.37 14.92
CA PHE A 5 18.30 -14.31 14.43
C PHE A 5 17.02 -14.37 15.29
N THR A 6 16.97 -13.67 16.42
CA THR A 6 15.86 -13.81 17.39
C THR A 6 14.80 -12.70 17.27
N LEU A 7 15.05 -11.63 16.50
CA LEU A 7 14.08 -10.54 16.31
C LEU A 7 13.17 -10.68 15.08
N ALA A 8 13.21 -11.82 14.39
CA ALA A 8 12.34 -12.11 13.24
C ALA A 8 11.03 -12.84 13.62
N LYS A 9 10.77 -13.04 14.92
CA LYS A 9 9.52 -13.66 15.42
C LYS A 9 8.33 -12.68 15.56
N SER A 10 8.52 -11.38 15.31
CA SER A 10 7.46 -10.36 15.42
C SER A 10 6.86 -9.95 14.07
N THR A 11 7.14 -10.68 12.99
CA THR A 11 6.61 -10.37 11.66
C THR A 11 6.07 -11.64 11.02
N ARG A 12 5.02 -12.19 11.62
CA ARG A 12 4.08 -13.05 10.88
C ARG A 12 3.34 -12.19 9.84
N LEU A 13 4.07 -11.75 8.81
CA LEU A 13 3.52 -11.35 7.50
C LEU A 13 3.67 -12.51 6.49
N LEU A 14 4.07 -13.69 6.98
CA LEU A 14 3.99 -14.97 6.28
C LEU A 14 2.77 -15.72 6.83
N THR A 15 1.58 -15.11 6.72
CA THR A 15 0.37 -15.91 6.60
C THR A 15 0.53 -16.74 5.32
N ASP A 16 0.05 -17.99 5.31
CA ASP A 16 0.07 -18.81 4.09
C ASP A 16 -0.52 -17.97 2.95
N SER A 17 0.31 -17.68 1.94
CA SER A 17 0.05 -16.66 0.92
C SER A 17 -1.30 -16.86 0.24
N GLU A 18 -1.77 -18.11 0.17
CA GLU A 18 -3.04 -18.51 -0.43
C GLU A 18 -4.25 -18.18 0.46
N THR A 19 -4.17 -18.44 1.77
CA THR A 19 -5.22 -18.08 2.74
C THR A 19 -5.37 -16.56 2.83
N ALA A 20 -4.24 -15.84 2.93
CA ALA A 20 -4.24 -14.38 2.99
C ALA A 20 -4.77 -13.75 1.69
N ALA A 21 -4.47 -14.34 0.54
CA ALA A 21 -5.00 -13.86 -0.74
C ALA A 21 -6.51 -14.13 -0.87
N THR A 22 -6.96 -15.31 -0.47
CA THR A 22 -8.38 -15.68 -0.45
C THR A 22 -9.17 -14.74 0.45
N GLU A 23 -8.65 -14.46 1.65
CA GLU A 23 -9.25 -13.50 2.57
C GLU A 23 -9.25 -12.08 1.97
N ALA A 24 -8.14 -11.61 1.41
CA ALA A 24 -8.08 -10.29 0.79
C ALA A 24 -9.12 -10.14 -0.34
N VAL A 25 -9.30 -11.15 -1.19
CA VAL A 25 -10.34 -11.15 -2.23
C VAL A 25 -11.73 -11.13 -1.61
N ALA A 26 -11.99 -11.91 -0.56
CA ALA A 26 -13.28 -11.87 0.15
C ALA A 26 -13.59 -10.49 0.76
N TRP A 27 -12.55 -9.68 1.02
CA TRP A 27 -12.64 -8.30 1.49
C TRP A 27 -12.62 -7.25 0.37
N GLY A 28 -12.61 -7.65 -0.91
CA GLY A 28 -12.69 -6.75 -2.06
C GLY A 28 -11.35 -6.29 -2.64
N ALA A 29 -10.27 -7.07 -2.50
CA ALA A 29 -8.98 -6.75 -3.13
C ALA A 29 -9.00 -6.77 -4.67
N ASP A 30 -10.04 -7.30 -5.28
CA ASP A 30 -10.31 -7.32 -6.72
C ASP A 30 -11.15 -6.13 -7.19
N GLU A 31 -11.63 -5.27 -6.28
CA GLU A 31 -12.36 -4.06 -6.63
C GLU A 31 -11.45 -2.99 -7.23
N MET A 32 -11.90 -2.37 -8.32
CA MET A 32 -11.20 -1.24 -8.92
C MET A 32 -11.29 -0.01 -8.00
N PHE A 33 -10.15 0.58 -7.67
CA PHE A 33 -10.07 1.81 -6.90
C PHE A 33 -9.20 2.85 -7.60
N GLN A 34 -9.52 4.12 -7.35
CA GLN A 34 -8.87 5.29 -7.96
C GLN A 34 -8.41 6.30 -6.89
N PRO A 35 -7.56 7.28 -7.21
CA PRO A 35 -7.16 8.32 -6.27
C PRO A 35 -8.34 8.95 -5.51
N ASN A 36 -8.21 9.10 -4.19
CA ASN A 36 -9.24 9.58 -3.25
C ASN A 36 -10.43 8.63 -3.01
N SER A 37 -10.44 7.42 -3.57
CA SER A 37 -11.40 6.38 -3.20
C SER A 37 -10.89 5.52 -2.04
N THR A 38 -11.80 4.74 -1.46
CA THR A 38 -11.48 3.75 -0.43
C THR A 38 -10.88 2.51 -1.09
N ALA A 39 -9.82 1.95 -0.49
CA ALA A 39 -9.22 0.70 -0.89
C ALA A 39 -8.87 -0.15 0.34
N LEU A 40 -8.71 -1.45 0.12
CA LEU A 40 -8.29 -2.39 1.13
C LEU A 40 -6.78 -2.25 1.41
N ALA A 41 -6.39 -2.28 2.68
CA ALA A 41 -4.99 -2.40 3.07
C ALA A 41 -4.85 -3.28 4.32
N MET A 42 -3.82 -4.11 4.34
CA MET A 42 -3.40 -4.86 5.52
C MET A 42 -2.48 -3.99 6.38
N LEU A 43 -2.82 -3.85 7.66
CA LEU A 43 -2.03 -3.10 8.64
C LEU A 43 -1.09 -4.03 9.43
N PRO A 44 -0.14 -3.51 10.23
CA PRO A 44 0.83 -4.35 10.96
C PRO A 44 0.23 -5.26 12.04
N ASP A 45 -1.05 -5.06 12.37
CA ASP A 45 -1.84 -5.96 13.21
C ASP A 45 -2.28 -7.23 12.45
N GLY A 46 -1.96 -7.34 11.15
CA GLY A 46 -2.34 -8.44 10.28
C GLY A 46 -3.80 -8.41 9.85
N GLN A 47 -4.52 -7.34 10.15
CA GLN A 47 -5.94 -7.19 9.80
C GLN A 47 -6.10 -6.34 8.55
N PHE A 48 -7.16 -6.62 7.79
CA PHE A 48 -7.58 -5.78 6.68
C PHE A 48 -8.40 -4.59 7.16
N HIS A 49 -8.15 -3.43 6.57
CA HIS A 49 -8.87 -2.20 6.85
C HIS A 49 -9.17 -1.47 5.54
N HIS A 50 -10.27 -0.75 5.50
CA HIS A 50 -10.60 0.19 4.44
C HIS A 50 -9.98 1.56 4.72
N LEU A 51 -9.14 2.05 3.81
CA LEU A 51 -8.44 3.33 3.93
C LEU A 51 -8.67 4.17 2.66
N ILE A 52 -8.63 5.49 2.78
CA ILE A 52 -8.72 6.39 1.63
C ILE A 52 -7.36 6.54 0.96
N TRP A 53 -7.28 6.32 -0.35
CA TRP A 53 -6.06 6.55 -1.11
C TRP A 53 -5.78 8.04 -1.28
N GLY A 54 -4.76 8.55 -0.62
CA GLY A 54 -4.31 9.93 -0.70
C GLY A 54 -4.14 10.53 0.68
N ILE A 55 -2.90 10.61 1.18
CA ILE A 55 -2.60 11.26 2.47
C ILE A 55 -2.73 12.76 2.32
N ARG A 56 -3.58 13.38 3.14
CA ARG A 56 -3.76 14.83 3.19
C ARG A 56 -3.05 15.41 4.40
N ARG A 57 -2.38 16.54 4.27
CA ARG A 57 -1.89 17.30 5.43
C ARG A 57 -2.21 18.75 5.20
N TRP A 58 -2.42 19.50 6.26
CA TRP A 58 -2.79 20.92 6.16
C TRP A 58 -1.76 21.76 5.38
N PHE A 59 -0.51 21.29 5.25
CA PHE A 59 0.58 21.95 4.53
C PHE A 59 1.03 21.23 3.25
N LEU A 60 0.36 20.15 2.83
CA LEU A 60 0.71 19.42 1.61
C LEU A 60 -0.53 19.17 0.74
N PRO A 61 -0.37 19.14 -0.60
CA PRO A 61 -1.42 18.58 -1.46
C PRO A 61 -1.70 17.12 -1.08
N CYS A 62 -2.82 16.57 -1.57
CA CYS A 62 -3.12 15.15 -1.40
C CYS A 62 -2.02 14.31 -2.06
N VAL A 63 -1.42 13.38 -1.32
CA VAL A 63 -0.30 12.56 -1.77
C VAL A 63 -0.75 11.11 -1.95
N HIS A 64 -0.77 10.64 -3.20
CA HIS A 64 -1.14 9.27 -3.57
C HIS A 64 0.06 8.33 -3.67
N LEU A 65 1.21 8.87 -4.10
CA LEU A 65 2.45 8.15 -4.35
C LEU A 65 3.61 8.83 -3.60
N ILE A 66 4.51 8.04 -3.02
CA ILE A 66 5.70 8.52 -2.32
C ILE A 66 6.92 7.74 -2.80
N LYS A 67 7.92 8.45 -3.32
CA LYS A 67 9.19 7.81 -3.68
C LYS A 67 9.86 7.25 -2.43
N CYS A 68 10.41 6.03 -2.53
CA CYS A 68 11.05 5.35 -1.42
C CYS A 68 12.19 6.18 -0.79
N ILE A 69 12.94 6.92 -1.62
CA ILE A 69 14.01 7.82 -1.19
C ILE A 69 13.51 8.95 -0.27
N SER A 70 12.25 9.38 -0.40
CA SER A 70 11.64 10.45 0.39
C SER A 70 11.13 9.98 1.75
N LEU A 71 11.11 8.67 2.02
CA LEU A 71 10.63 8.15 3.32
C LEU A 71 11.51 8.58 4.49
N GLY A 72 12.77 8.94 4.24
CA GLY A 72 13.68 9.50 5.24
C GLY A 72 13.43 10.96 5.58
N ASP A 73 12.69 11.70 4.75
CA ASP A 73 12.48 13.13 4.89
C ASP A 73 11.67 13.45 6.15
N LYS A 74 11.87 14.64 6.72
CA LYS A 74 11.15 15.11 7.91
C LYS A 74 9.62 14.98 7.76
N SER A 75 9.12 15.16 6.54
CA SER A 75 7.70 15.02 6.22
C SER A 75 7.20 13.58 6.40
N TRP A 76 7.99 12.56 6.10
CA TRP A 76 7.49 11.18 6.01
C TRP A 76 8.06 10.25 7.07
N LYS A 77 9.21 10.56 7.65
CA LYS A 77 9.96 9.69 8.57
C LYS A 77 9.11 9.12 9.71
N SER A 78 8.30 9.96 10.36
CA SER A 78 7.42 9.52 11.45
C SER A 78 6.35 8.55 10.95
N THR A 79 5.67 8.91 9.86
CA THR A 79 4.63 8.08 9.24
C THR A 79 5.18 6.77 8.71
N ALA A 80 6.31 6.79 8.01
CA ALA A 80 6.97 5.59 7.52
C ALA A 80 7.39 4.63 8.64
N SER A 81 7.75 5.16 9.82
CA SER A 81 8.15 4.33 10.96
C SER A 81 6.98 3.62 11.66
N ARG A 82 5.76 4.19 11.61
CA ARG A 82 4.61 3.73 12.41
C ARG A 82 3.44 3.22 11.56
N GLY A 83 3.21 3.87 10.43
CA GLY A 83 2.10 3.62 9.55
C GLY A 83 2.56 2.90 8.29
N ARG A 84 3.08 1.69 8.41
CA ARG A 84 3.33 0.82 7.24
C ARG A 84 2.08 0.02 6.94
N CYS A 85 1.78 -0.18 5.68
CA CYS A 85 0.69 -1.06 5.24
C CYS A 85 1.08 -1.77 3.94
N VAL A 86 0.30 -2.79 3.61
CA VAL A 86 0.39 -3.50 2.33
C VAL A 86 -0.97 -3.42 1.65
N ILE A 87 -0.99 -3.05 0.38
CA ILE A 87 -2.19 -2.91 -0.43
C ILE A 87 -2.27 -4.14 -1.35
N PRO A 88 -3.18 -5.10 -1.09
CA PRO A 88 -3.44 -6.17 -2.03
C PRO A 88 -4.15 -5.62 -3.27
N MET A 89 -3.73 -6.05 -4.46
CA MET A 89 -4.39 -5.73 -5.72
C MET A 89 -4.14 -6.82 -6.75
N THR A 90 -5.09 -7.09 -7.63
CA THR A 90 -4.91 -8.01 -8.76
C THR A 90 -4.14 -7.37 -9.92
N THR A 91 -4.41 -6.09 -10.16
CA THR A 91 -3.91 -5.33 -11.29
C THR A 91 -3.52 -3.91 -10.88
N PHE A 92 -2.47 -3.37 -11.49
CA PHE A 92 -2.10 -1.97 -11.40
C PHE A 92 -2.04 -1.37 -12.81
N VAL A 93 -2.70 -0.24 -13.00
CA VAL A 93 -2.88 0.37 -14.31
C VAL A 93 -1.99 1.60 -14.43
N GLU A 94 -1.16 1.64 -15.46
CA GLU A 94 -0.32 2.77 -15.79
C GLU A 94 -0.60 3.28 -17.21
N MET A 95 -0.43 4.59 -17.38
CA MET A 95 -0.58 5.24 -18.67
C MET A 95 0.79 5.41 -19.30
N ASN A 96 0.97 4.92 -20.52
CA ASN A 96 2.13 5.19 -21.33
C ASN A 96 2.14 6.66 -21.71
N ARG A 97 3.13 7.39 -21.21
CA ARG A 97 3.32 8.81 -21.51
C ARG A 97 4.07 9.05 -22.81
N GLU A 98 4.65 8.01 -23.40
CA GLU A 98 5.43 8.11 -24.64
C GLU A 98 4.58 7.98 -25.90
N ASP A 99 3.41 7.34 -25.78
CA ASP A 99 2.45 7.23 -26.89
C ASP A 99 1.52 8.44 -26.91
N TRP A 100 1.48 9.15 -28.04
CA TRP A 100 0.61 10.31 -28.26
C TRP A 100 -0.89 9.99 -28.17
N TRP A 101 -1.23 8.69 -28.14
CA TRP A 101 -2.59 8.16 -27.97
C TRP A 101 -2.89 7.69 -26.53
N GLY A 102 -1.93 7.78 -25.61
CA GLY A 102 -2.16 7.46 -24.20
C GLY A 102 -2.49 6.00 -23.94
N GLY A 103 -1.70 5.08 -24.51
CA GLY A 103 -1.86 3.65 -24.28
C GLY A 103 -1.87 3.33 -22.79
N VAL A 104 -2.73 2.41 -22.38
CA VAL A 104 -2.82 1.94 -20.99
C VAL A 104 -2.19 0.56 -20.93
N PHE A 105 -1.34 0.32 -19.93
CA PHE A 105 -0.81 -1.00 -19.65
C PHE A 105 -1.21 -1.45 -18.26
N GLU A 106 -1.52 -2.74 -18.19
CA GLU A 106 -1.89 -3.43 -16.97
C GLU A 106 -0.71 -4.25 -16.48
N LEU A 107 -0.32 -4.00 -15.23
CA LEU A 107 0.63 -4.82 -14.51
C LEU A 107 -0.16 -5.83 -13.68
N VAL A 108 0.14 -7.11 -13.87
CA VAL A 108 -0.49 -8.23 -13.16
C VAL A 108 0.58 -9.14 -12.56
N ALA A 109 0.23 -9.88 -11.51
CA ALA A 109 1.12 -10.89 -10.95
C ALA A 109 1.40 -12.01 -11.98
N LYS A 110 2.67 -12.43 -12.11
CA LYS A 110 3.16 -13.36 -13.14
C LYS A 110 2.43 -14.71 -13.17
N GLU A 111 1.92 -15.18 -12.04
CA GLU A 111 1.31 -16.52 -11.88
C GLU A 111 -0.20 -16.44 -11.63
N GLY A 112 -0.81 -15.26 -11.82
CA GLY A 112 -2.14 -14.98 -11.29
C GLY A 112 -2.12 -14.81 -9.77
N GLY A 113 -3.12 -14.11 -9.22
CA GLY A 113 -3.19 -13.80 -7.79
C GLY A 113 -2.96 -12.33 -7.48
N LEU A 114 -2.58 -12.05 -6.22
CA LEU A 114 -2.46 -10.68 -5.72
C LEU A 114 -1.02 -10.17 -5.75
N MET A 115 -0.88 -8.93 -6.19
CA MET A 115 0.27 -8.09 -5.92
C MET A 115 0.11 -7.46 -4.53
N TRP A 116 1.17 -7.53 -3.74
CA TRP A 116 1.23 -6.95 -2.40
C TRP A 116 2.06 -5.67 -2.42
N VAL A 117 1.41 -4.54 -2.64
CA VAL A 117 2.08 -3.26 -2.88
C VAL A 117 2.37 -2.55 -1.56
N ALA A 118 3.62 -2.07 -1.41
CA ALA A 118 4.04 -1.37 -0.21
C ALA A 118 3.38 0.01 -0.12
N GLY A 119 2.92 0.38 1.07
CA GLY A 119 2.37 1.70 1.35
C GLY A 119 2.70 2.22 2.74
N ILE A 120 2.39 3.49 2.94
CA ILE A 120 2.28 4.08 4.28
C ILE A 120 0.87 4.60 4.52
N TRP A 121 0.44 4.62 5.77
CA TRP A 121 -0.84 5.16 6.18
C TRP A 121 -0.70 6.15 7.33
N ASP A 122 -1.68 7.06 7.44
CA ASP A 122 -1.70 8.10 8.47
C ASP A 122 -3.15 8.39 8.93
N VAL A 123 -3.28 8.95 10.14
CA VAL A 123 -4.55 9.47 10.66
C VAL A 123 -4.48 10.99 10.58
N VAL A 124 -5.11 11.54 9.54
CA VAL A 124 -5.19 12.98 9.35
C VAL A 124 -6.50 13.45 9.95
N GLN A 125 -6.44 14.38 10.91
CA GLN A 125 -7.59 15.14 11.42
C GLN A 125 -8.90 14.33 11.63
N ARG A 126 -9.03 13.65 12.77
CA ARG A 126 -10.29 13.06 13.29
C ARG A 126 -11.10 12.13 12.35
N ARG A 127 -10.39 11.36 11.50
CA ARG A 127 -10.90 10.31 10.58
C ARG A 127 -11.49 10.88 9.29
N PRO A 128 -11.31 10.20 8.15
CA PRO A 128 -10.86 8.80 7.91
C PRO A 128 -9.33 8.54 7.94
N ARG A 129 -8.92 7.26 7.91
CA ARG A 129 -7.51 6.84 7.73
C ARG A 129 -7.15 6.94 6.25
N HIS A 130 -5.94 7.41 5.97
CA HIS A 130 -5.46 7.60 4.60
C HIS A 130 -4.21 6.79 4.34
N PHE A 131 -3.97 6.38 3.10
CA PHE A 131 -2.72 5.74 2.69
C PHE A 131 -2.15 6.35 1.41
N ALA A 132 -0.86 6.11 1.17
CA ALA A 132 -0.16 6.39 -0.07
C ALA A 132 0.70 5.17 -0.44
N ILE A 133 0.83 4.93 -1.75
CA ILE A 133 1.66 3.85 -2.29
C ILE A 133 3.12 4.31 -2.33
N ILE A 134 4.04 3.42 -1.97
CA ILE A 134 5.47 3.66 -2.11
C ILE A 134 5.92 3.24 -3.51
N THR A 135 6.59 4.14 -4.22
CA THR A 135 7.19 3.88 -5.54
C THR A 135 8.72 3.88 -5.45
N GLN A 136 9.39 3.25 -6.41
CA GLN A 136 10.85 3.30 -6.54
C GLN A 136 11.31 4.46 -7.42
#